data_AF-A0AAV6ANI0-F1
#
_entry.id   AF-A0AAV6ANI0-F1
#
_cell.length_a   1.000
_cell.length_b   1.000
_cell.length_c   1.000
_cell.angle_alpha   90.00
_cell.angle_beta   90.00
_cell.angle_gamma   90.00
#
_symmetry.space_group_name_H-M   'P 1'
#
loop_
_entity.id
_entity.type
_entity.pdbx_description
1 polymer ?
#
loop_
_entity_poly.entity_id
_entity_poly.type
_entity_poly.pdbx_seq_one_letter_code
_entity_poly.pdbx_strand_id
1 'polypeptide(L)'
;MMIVPFRFTVAVLALAPILAASDALADCTCRLSGGELPLGALVCLAPNGAAGLYRCSMNLNITSWQRVGDSCPSATLAPPRAPRAHPETAAGSASVKG
;
A
#
# COMPACT_ATOMS: atom_id res chain seq x y z
N MET A 1 -51.41 -16.07 -21.98
CA MET A 1 -50.39 -17.12 -21.89
C MET A 1 -49.55 -17.06 -23.17
N MET A 2 -48.45 -16.31 -23.14
CA MET A 2 -47.46 -16.25 -24.23
C MET A 2 -46.11 -16.62 -23.62
N ILE A 3 -45.61 -17.78 -24.05
CA ILE A 3 -44.34 -18.37 -23.67
C ILE A 3 -43.25 -17.56 -24.39
N VAL A 4 -42.47 -16.76 -23.66
CA VAL A 4 -41.22 -16.19 -24.19
C VAL A 4 -40.14 -17.25 -23.97
N PRO A 5 -39.54 -17.81 -25.05
CA PRO A 5 -38.65 -18.94 -24.93
C PRO A 5 -37.34 -18.54 -24.25
N PHE A 6 -37.08 -19.24 -23.15
CA PHE A 6 -35.82 -19.35 -22.43
C PHE A 6 -34.69 -19.79 -23.37
N ARG A 7 -34.10 -18.89 -24.16
CA ARG A 7 -32.84 -19.13 -24.86
C ARG A 7 -32.05 -17.83 -25.06
N PHE A 8 -30.89 -17.80 -24.39
CA PHE A 8 -29.71 -17.01 -24.71
C PHE A 8 -29.77 -15.50 -24.44
N THR A 9 -29.62 -15.15 -23.17
CA THR A 9 -28.96 -13.89 -22.82
C THR A 9 -27.79 -14.22 -21.89
N VAL A 10 -26.65 -14.64 -22.47
CA VAL A 10 -25.38 -14.67 -21.73
C VAL A 10 -24.96 -13.22 -21.57
N ALA A 11 -25.33 -12.62 -20.44
CA ALA A 11 -24.80 -11.33 -20.04
C ALA A 11 -23.36 -11.54 -19.56
N VAL A 12 -22.38 -11.27 -20.41
CA VAL A 12 -20.98 -11.15 -20.00
C VAL A 12 -20.90 -9.92 -19.10
N LEU A 13 -20.88 -10.14 -17.79
CA LEU A 13 -20.57 -9.11 -16.80
C LEU A 13 -19.10 -8.71 -17.00
N ALA A 14 -18.89 -7.59 -17.69
CA ALA A 14 -17.58 -6.96 -17.78
C ALA A 14 -17.13 -6.57 -16.36
N LEU A 15 -16.12 -7.27 -15.83
CA LEU A 15 -15.38 -6.78 -14.67
C LEU A 15 -14.55 -5.57 -15.13
N ALA A 16 -15.12 -4.38 -15.00
CA ALA A 16 -14.35 -3.16 -15.15
C ALA A 16 -13.39 -3.04 -13.95
N PRO A 17 -12.08 -2.87 -14.17
CA PRO A 17 -11.18 -2.51 -13.07
C PRO A 17 -11.60 -1.13 -12.58
N ILE A 18 -12.00 -1.03 -11.31
CA ILE A 18 -12.18 0.25 -10.65
C ILE A 18 -10.78 0.84 -10.49
N LEU A 19 -10.33 1.56 -11.51
CA LEU A 19 -9.17 2.43 -11.36
C LEU A 19 -9.59 3.47 -10.33
N ALA A 20 -8.97 3.43 -9.14
CA ALA A 20 -9.21 4.42 -8.10
C ALA A 20 -8.96 5.80 -8.73
N ALA A 21 -10.06 6.54 -8.96
CA ALA A 21 -9.98 7.92 -9.36
C ALA A 21 -9.30 8.67 -8.21
N SER A 22 -8.04 9.06 -8.40
CA SER A 22 -7.44 10.13 -7.63
C SER A 22 -8.13 11.41 -8.09
N ASP A 23 -9.34 11.63 -7.58
CA ASP A 23 -10.12 12.83 -7.80
C ASP A 23 -9.22 14.02 -7.49
N ALA A 24 -8.87 14.80 -8.51
CA ALA A 24 -8.18 16.08 -8.38
C ALA A 24 -9.16 17.13 -7.80
N LEU A 25 -9.76 16.81 -6.66
CA LEU A 25 -10.26 17.78 -5.71
C LEU A 25 -9.04 18.61 -5.30
N ALA A 26 -9.08 19.93 -5.48
CA ALA A 26 -8.02 20.88 -5.14
C ALA A 26 -7.11 20.31 -4.05
N ASP A 27 -5.85 19.98 -4.39
CA ASP A 27 -4.99 19.05 -3.66
C ASP A 27 -5.00 19.36 -2.16
N CYS A 28 -5.90 18.70 -1.42
CA CYS A 28 -6.10 18.96 -0.01
C CYS A 28 -4.93 18.31 0.70
N THR A 29 -3.93 19.11 1.05
CA THR A 29 -2.70 18.64 1.67
C THR A 29 -2.55 19.15 3.09
N CYS A 30 -1.80 18.41 3.90
CA CYS A 30 -1.27 18.89 5.16
C CYS A 30 0.19 19.29 4.99
N ARG A 31 0.59 20.41 5.59
CA ARG A 31 1.99 20.86 5.59
C ARG A 31 2.86 20.08 6.57
N LEU A 32 4.00 19.65 6.07
CA LEU A 32 5.12 19.12 6.86
C LEU A 32 6.35 20.00 6.59
N SER A 33 7.31 20.09 7.50
CA SER A 33 8.47 20.98 7.38
C SER A 33 9.21 20.81 6.04
N GLY A 34 8.89 21.65 5.06
CA GLY A 34 9.46 21.62 3.70
C GLY A 34 8.65 20.89 2.63
N GLY A 35 7.43 20.43 2.91
CA GLY A 35 6.59 19.74 1.92
C GLY A 35 5.11 19.67 2.27
N GLU A 36 4.34 19.07 1.36
CA GLU A 36 2.91 18.89 1.47
C GLU A 36 2.58 17.41 1.26
N LEU A 37 1.76 16.85 2.14
CA LEU A 37 1.34 15.45 2.07
C LEU A 37 -0.17 15.36 1.86
N PRO A 38 -0.65 14.38 1.08
CA PRO A 38 -2.07 14.24 0.78
C PRO A 38 -2.89 13.87 2.01
N LEU A 39 -4.21 14.10 1.93
CA LEU A 39 -5.18 13.57 2.89
C LEU A 39 -4.97 12.08 3.12
N GLY A 40 -5.08 11.66 4.38
CA GLY A 40 -4.88 10.29 4.82
C GLY A 40 -3.43 9.89 5.07
N ALA A 41 -2.44 10.70 4.66
CA ALA A 41 -1.03 10.43 4.93
C ALA A 41 -0.73 10.33 6.43
N LEU A 42 0.21 9.46 6.78
CA LEU A 42 0.68 9.23 8.15
C LEU A 42 2.11 9.73 8.31
N VAL A 43 2.36 10.45 9.40
CA VAL A 43 3.65 11.07 9.70
C VAL A 43 3.90 11.11 11.19
N CYS A 44 5.18 11.21 11.54
CA CYS A 44 5.64 11.40 12.90
C CYS A 44 5.91 12.87 13.16
N LEU A 45 5.22 13.46 14.14
CA LEU A 45 5.47 14.84 14.58
C LEU A 45 5.68 14.91 16.09
N ALA A 46 6.43 15.90 16.53
CA ALA A 46 6.67 16.22 17.95
C ALA A 46 6.43 17.72 18.24
N PRO A 47 5.21 18.25 18.03
CA PRO A 47 4.93 19.69 18.15
C PRO A 47 5.18 20.24 19.57
N ASN A 48 5.05 19.39 20.59
CA ASN A 48 5.26 19.70 22.00
C ASN A 48 6.46 18.92 22.59
N GLY A 49 7.41 18.50 21.75
CA GLY A 49 8.56 17.70 22.17
C GLY A 49 8.28 16.20 22.39
N ALA A 50 7.01 15.80 22.49
CA ALA A 50 6.62 14.38 22.52
C ALA A 50 6.24 13.90 21.12
N ALA A 51 7.03 12.99 20.56
CA ALA A 51 6.75 12.37 19.27
C ALA A 51 5.44 11.56 19.32
N GLY A 52 4.64 11.64 18.27
CA GLY A 52 3.44 10.86 18.09
C GLY A 52 3.14 10.62 16.61
N LEU A 53 2.27 9.66 16.34
CA LEU A 53 1.79 9.36 15.00
C LEU A 53 0.58 10.24 14.70
N TYR A 54 0.62 10.93 13.57
CA TYR A 54 -0.43 11.83 13.11
C TYR A 54 -0.88 11.46 11.70
N ARG A 55 -2.17 11.66 11.43
CA ARG A 55 -2.81 11.48 10.13
C ARG A 55 -3.31 12.81 9.59
N CYS A 56 -3.04 13.09 8.32
CA CYS A 56 -3.64 14.23 7.64
C CYS A 56 -5.14 13.99 7.47
N SER A 57 -5.97 14.81 8.08
CA SER A 57 -7.43 14.68 8.04
C SER A 57 -8.11 16.03 7.88
N MET A 58 -9.32 16.03 7.34
CA MET A 58 -10.17 17.22 7.26
C MET A 58 -10.86 17.43 8.62
N ASN A 59 -10.70 18.60 9.23
CA ASN A 59 -11.42 19.00 10.43
C ASN A 59 -12.08 20.37 10.19
N LEU A 60 -13.41 20.44 10.29
CA LEU A 60 -14.19 21.66 10.04
C LEU A 60 -13.83 22.33 8.69
N ASN A 61 -13.72 21.54 7.63
CA ASN A 61 -13.39 22.02 6.27
C ASN A 61 -11.95 22.55 6.09
N ILE A 62 -11.05 22.31 7.04
CA ILE A 62 -9.62 22.65 6.97
C ILE A 62 -8.78 21.38 7.12
N THR A 63 -7.66 21.27 6.40
CA THR A 63 -6.70 20.17 6.59
C THR A 63 -5.93 20.34 7.90
N SER A 64 -5.87 19.29 8.71
CA SER A 64 -5.18 19.32 10.00
C SER A 64 -4.50 17.99 10.32
N TRP A 65 -3.41 18.06 11.10
CA TRP A 65 -2.77 16.88 11.66
C TRP A 65 -3.55 16.38 12.86
N GLN A 66 -4.23 15.23 12.70
CA GLN A 66 -4.93 14.55 13.78
C GLN A 66 -4.04 13.48 14.39
N ARG A 67 -3.88 13.48 15.72
CA ARG A 67 -3.11 12.45 16.42
C ARG A 67 -3.86 11.11 16.36
N VAL A 68 -3.19 10.06 15.92
CA VAL A 68 -3.76 8.70 15.79
C VAL A 68 -2.98 7.65 16.58
N GLY A 69 -1.83 8.01 17.15
CA GLY A 69 -1.08 7.14 18.05
C GLY A 69 -0.02 7.90 18.85
N ASP A 70 0.38 7.33 19.98
CA ASP A 70 1.35 7.94 20.89
C ASP A 70 2.80 7.61 20.53
N SER A 71 3.01 6.58 19.70
CA SER A 71 4.34 6.15 19.28
C SER A 71 4.46 6.08 17.76
N CYS A 72 5.65 6.38 17.27
CA CYS A 72 5.99 6.20 15.87
C CYS A 72 6.32 4.74 15.54
N PRO A 73 5.74 4.16 14.47
CA PRO A 73 6.11 2.82 14.04
C PRO A 73 7.56 2.83 13.56
N SER A 74 8.38 1.95 14.13
CA SER A 74 9.75 1.74 13.69
C SER A 74 9.81 0.44 12.91
N ALA A 75 10.23 0.51 11.64
CA ALA A 75 10.49 -0.68 10.86
C ALA A 75 11.88 -1.20 11.21
N THR A 76 11.97 -2.33 11.92
CA THR A 76 13.24 -3.05 12.05
C THR A 76 13.48 -3.82 10.74
N LEU A 77 14.55 -3.49 10.02
CA LEU A 77 14.99 -4.32 8.90
C LEU A 77 15.41 -5.68 9.47
N ALA A 78 14.74 -6.75 9.07
CA ALA A 78 15.24 -8.08 9.35
C ALA A 78 16.64 -8.20 8.72
N PRO A 79 17.62 -8.82 9.42
CA PRO A 79 18.92 -9.06 8.82
C PRO A 79 18.73 -9.83 7.49
N PRO A 80 19.58 -9.57 6.48
CA PRO A 80 19.55 -10.33 5.24
C PRO A 80 19.53 -11.81 5.57
N ARG A 81 18.50 -12.52 5.11
CA ARG A 81 18.44 -13.97 5.28
C ARG A 81 19.64 -14.54 4.54
N ALA A 82 20.54 -15.22 5.26
CA ALA A 82 21.64 -15.92 4.64
C ALA A 82 21.09 -16.82 3.52
N PRO A 83 21.79 -16.96 2.38
CA PRO A 83 21.43 -17.93 1.36
C PRO A 83 21.24 -19.29 2.04
N ARG A 84 20.08 -19.92 1.87
CA ARG A 84 19.94 -21.32 2.26
C ARG A 84 20.97 -22.09 1.44
N ALA A 85 21.99 -22.62 2.10
CA ALA A 85 22.79 -23.69 1.52
C ALA A 85 21.82 -24.83 1.21
N HIS A 86 21.47 -24.98 -0.07
CA HIS A 86 20.92 -26.23 -0.54
C HIS A 86 22.05 -27.25 -0.44
N PRO A 87 21.83 -28.42 0.18
CA PRO A 87 22.83 -29.48 0.13
C PRO A 87 22.92 -29.94 -1.33
N GLU A 88 23.88 -29.38 -2.06
CA GLU A 88 24.35 -29.96 -3.31
C GLU A 88 24.98 -31.30 -2.92
N THR A 89 24.21 -32.37 -3.12
CA THR A 89 24.71 -33.73 -3.09
C THR A 89 25.87 -33.81 -4.08
N ALA A 90 27.09 -33.90 -3.54
CA ALA A 90 28.25 -34.33 -4.28
C ALA A 90 27.93 -35.70 -4.91
N ALA A 91 27.71 -35.71 -6.22
CA ALA A 91 27.74 -36.90 -7.05
C ALA A 91 28.61 -36.55 -8.25
N GLY A 92 29.89 -36.88 -8.14
CA GLY A 92 30.79 -36.84 -9.28
C GLY A 92 30.33 -37.81 -10.37
N SER A 93 30.58 -37.44 -11.62
CA SER A 93 30.84 -38.40 -12.69
C SER A 93 31.58 -37.71 -13.82
N ALA A 94 32.79 -38.21 -14.04
CA ALA A 94 33.64 -38.19 -15.22
C ALA A 94 33.05 -37.70 -16.55
N SER A 95 33.86 -36.97 -17.33
CA SER A 95 34.38 -37.42 -18.64
C SER A 95 34.95 -36.23 -19.41
N VAL A 96 36.28 -36.19 -19.63
CA VAL A 96 36.87 -35.39 -20.71
C VAL A 96 37.72 -36.32 -21.57
N LYS A 97 37.39 -36.37 -22.87
CA LYS A 97 38.17 -37.02 -23.92
C LYS A 97 38.34 -36.01 -25.04
N GLY A 98 39.58 -35.79 -25.45
CA GLY A 98 40.01 -34.93 -26.55
C GLY A 98 41.51 -34.77 -26.52
#